data_AF-A0A3D8L3F5-F1
#
_entry.id   AF-A0A3D8L3F5-F1
#
_cell.length_a   1.000
_cell.length_b   1.000
_cell.length_c   1.000
_cell.angle_alpha   90.00
_cell.angle_beta   90.00
_cell.angle_gamma   90.00
#
_symmetry.space_group_name_H-M   'P 1'
#
loop_
_entity.id
_entity.type
_entity.pdbx_description
1 polymer ?
#
loop_
_entity_poly.entity_id
_entity_poly.type
_entity_poly.pdbx_seq_one_letter_code
_entity_poly.pdbx_strand_id
1 'polypeptide(L)'
;MILSVTSCSSVGNEKNPSAYSAIYQSQQEQKYPWDKDVTQAAIEAIHRSVRNIKKPKKEREKNFPADPYSFPFNQTEIKEYEIVGYSNSSVEPGIYQIDFRPTGESRFGPRITVEMNIKTKKASRVYIQADA
;
A
#
# COMPACT_ATOMS: atom_id res chain seq x y z
N MET A 1 -11.26 -55.00 10.05
CA MET A 1 -10.47 -53.87 9.53
C MET A 1 -11.26 -53.32 8.35
N ILE A 2 -12.01 -52.24 8.56
CA ILE A 2 -12.95 -51.70 7.56
C ILE A 2 -12.21 -50.64 6.75
N LEU A 3 -11.97 -50.94 5.48
CA LEU A 3 -11.57 -49.99 4.45
C LEU A 3 -12.83 -49.40 3.83
N SER A 4 -13.01 -48.09 4.00
CA SER A 4 -13.78 -47.14 3.17
C SER A 4 -13.58 -45.78 3.86
N VAL A 5 -13.30 -44.67 3.19
CA VAL A 5 -14.07 -44.13 2.07
C VAL A 5 -13.18 -43.28 1.18
N THR A 6 -13.35 -43.51 -0.11
CA THR A 6 -13.11 -42.57 -1.21
C THR A 6 -13.81 -41.24 -0.93
N SER A 7 -13.09 -40.12 -1.04
CA SER A 7 -13.71 -38.88 -1.50
C SER A 7 -12.90 -38.31 -2.65
N CYS A 8 -13.39 -38.59 -3.87
CA CYS A 8 -13.24 -37.63 -4.95
C CYS A 8 -13.98 -36.36 -4.54
N SER A 9 -13.30 -35.23 -4.58
CA SER A 9 -13.94 -33.92 -4.72
C SER A 9 -13.16 -33.15 -5.77
N SER A 10 -13.52 -33.45 -7.02
CA SER A 10 -13.44 -32.50 -8.12
C SER A 10 -14.67 -31.61 -7.98
N VAL A 11 -14.54 -30.43 -7.37
CA VAL A 11 -15.37 -29.25 -7.70
C VAL A 11 -14.59 -28.02 -7.24
N GLY A 12 -14.52 -27.00 -8.10
CA GLY A 12 -14.34 -25.62 -7.65
C GLY A 12 -12.91 -25.11 -7.76
N ASN A 13 -12.52 -24.74 -8.96
CA ASN A 13 -11.44 -23.78 -9.19
C ASN A 13 -11.93 -22.39 -8.73
N GLU A 14 -12.23 -22.23 -7.44
CA GLU A 14 -12.40 -20.91 -6.84
C GLU A 14 -11.00 -20.36 -6.62
N LYS A 15 -10.55 -19.56 -7.59
CA LYS A 15 -9.43 -18.65 -7.40
C LYS A 15 -9.77 -17.78 -6.21
N ASN A 16 -9.32 -18.18 -5.03
CA ASN A 16 -9.46 -17.42 -3.81
C ASN A 16 -8.69 -16.10 -4.04
N PRO A 17 -9.36 -14.95 -4.20
CA PRO A 17 -8.69 -13.70 -4.54
C PRO A 17 -7.69 -13.29 -3.45
N SER A 18 -7.88 -13.77 -2.22
CA SER A 18 -6.99 -13.60 -1.08
C SER A 18 -5.64 -14.32 -1.22
N ALA A 19 -5.62 -15.53 -1.79
CA ALA A 19 -4.38 -16.27 -1.99
C ALA A 19 -3.59 -15.73 -3.19
N TYR A 20 -4.30 -15.33 -4.25
CA TYR A 20 -3.68 -14.70 -5.42
C TYR A 20 -3.08 -13.34 -5.08
N SER A 21 -3.78 -12.48 -4.33
CA SER A 21 -3.25 -11.18 -3.91
C SER A 21 -2.00 -11.33 -3.03
N ALA A 22 -2.01 -12.25 -2.06
CA ALA A 22 -0.86 -12.51 -1.18
C ALA A 22 0.36 -13.06 -1.95
N ILE A 23 0.15 -13.96 -2.92
CA ILE A 23 1.24 -14.51 -3.74
C ILE A 23 1.80 -13.44 -4.70
N TYR A 24 0.94 -12.63 -5.31
CA TYR A 24 1.38 -11.55 -6.22
C TYR A 24 2.18 -10.48 -5.46
N GLN A 25 1.73 -10.13 -4.25
CA GLN A 25 2.38 -9.15 -3.40
C GLN A 25 3.74 -9.66 -2.90
N SER A 26 3.85 -10.92 -2.48
CA SER A 26 5.13 -11.52 -2.04
C SER A 26 6.18 -11.65 -3.16
N GLN A 27 5.79 -11.87 -4.42
CA GLN A 27 6.73 -11.90 -5.55
C GLN A 27 7.21 -10.51 -5.99
N GLN A 28 6.40 -9.46 -5.79
CA GLN A 28 6.85 -8.09 -6.01
C GLN A 28 7.85 -7.65 -4.94
N GLU A 29 7.72 -8.14 -3.70
CA GLU A 29 8.55 -7.73 -2.57
C GLU A 29 10.02 -8.18 -2.65
N GLN A 30 10.32 -9.29 -3.35
CA GLN A 30 11.72 -9.72 -3.57
C GLN A 30 12.57 -8.68 -4.34
N LYS A 31 11.94 -7.69 -4.97
CA LYS A 31 12.60 -6.64 -5.76
C LYS A 31 12.87 -5.36 -4.98
N TYR A 32 12.43 -5.28 -3.73
CA TYR A 32 12.57 -4.07 -2.91
C TYR A 32 13.59 -4.27 -1.78
N PRO A 33 14.26 -3.19 -1.33
CA PRO A 33 15.26 -3.27 -0.26
C PRO A 33 14.64 -3.43 1.15
N TRP A 34 13.35 -3.72 1.27
CA TRP A 34 12.62 -3.84 2.54
C TRP A 34 11.76 -5.11 2.60
N ASP A 35 11.30 -5.46 3.80
CA ASP A 35 10.44 -6.62 4.04
C ASP A 35 8.94 -6.31 3.87
N LYS A 36 8.12 -7.36 3.82
CA LYS A 36 6.66 -7.24 3.68
C LYS A 36 5.98 -6.35 4.71
N ASP A 37 6.55 -6.24 5.91
CA ASP A 37 5.95 -5.48 6.99
C ASP A 37 6.07 -3.97 6.72
N VAL A 38 7.13 -3.53 6.01
CA VAL A 38 7.25 -2.16 5.52
C VAL A 38 6.16 -1.85 4.49
N THR A 39 5.93 -2.75 3.54
CA THR A 39 4.84 -2.59 2.55
C THR A 39 3.49 -2.49 3.24
N GLN A 40 3.22 -3.39 4.18
CA GLN A 40 1.97 -3.41 4.95
C GLN A 40 1.78 -2.11 5.74
N ALA A 41 2.81 -1.66 6.46
CA ALA A 41 2.77 -0.41 7.22
C ALA A 41 2.54 0.82 6.33
N ALA A 42 3.07 0.82 5.10
CA ALA A 42 2.83 1.89 4.14
C ALA A 42 1.36 1.93 3.68
N ILE A 43 0.78 0.77 3.32
CA ILE A 43 -0.65 0.67 2.94
C ILE A 43 -1.55 1.11 4.11
N GLU A 44 -1.24 0.70 5.34
CA GLU A 44 -1.98 1.12 6.53
C GLU A 44 -1.93 2.63 6.74
N ALA A 45 -0.81 3.28 6.45
CA ALA A 45 -0.67 4.72 6.48
C ALA A 45 -1.53 5.43 5.41
N ILE A 46 -1.64 4.85 4.22
CA ILE A 46 -2.57 5.33 3.18
C ILE A 46 -4.01 5.24 3.69
N HIS A 47 -4.41 4.09 4.25
CA HIS A 47 -5.75 3.93 4.82
C HIS A 47 -6.01 4.90 5.99
N ARG A 48 -5.00 5.16 6.83
CA ARG A 48 -5.08 6.18 7.89
C ARG A 48 -5.37 7.55 7.30
N SER A 49 -4.73 7.91 6.19
CA SER A 49 -4.93 9.18 5.50
C SER A 49 -6.35 9.33 4.96
N VAL A 50 -6.85 8.28 4.30
CA VAL A 50 -8.23 8.21 3.80
C VAL A 50 -9.26 8.33 4.95
N ARG A 51 -8.99 7.74 6.11
CA ARG A 51 -9.86 7.90 7.29
C ARG A 51 -9.76 9.30 7.89
N ASN A 52 -8.56 9.85 7.97
CA ASN A 52 -8.31 11.14 8.60
C ASN A 52 -8.91 12.31 7.81
N ILE A 53 -8.89 12.27 6.47
CA ILE A 53 -9.49 13.34 5.65
C ILE A 53 -11.02 13.43 5.82
N LYS A 54 -11.68 12.34 6.24
CA LYS A 54 -13.12 12.32 6.55
C LYS A 54 -13.45 13.02 7.88
N LYS A 55 -12.47 13.28 8.74
CA LYS A 55 -12.67 13.96 10.04
C LYS A 55 -12.84 15.47 9.86
N PRO A 56 -13.44 16.18 10.84
CA PRO A 56 -13.45 17.64 10.88
C PRO A 56 -12.03 18.22 10.84
N LYS A 57 -11.82 19.34 10.13
CA LYS A 57 -10.48 19.93 9.90
C LYS A 57 -9.66 20.13 11.19
N LYS A 58 -10.30 20.44 12.30
CA LYS A 58 -9.66 20.66 13.62
C LYS A 58 -9.12 19.38 14.27
N GLU A 59 -9.61 18.21 13.87
CA GLU A 59 -9.23 16.89 14.39
C GLU A 59 -8.32 16.11 13.43
N ARG A 60 -7.97 16.71 12.29
CA ARG A 60 -7.14 16.07 11.28
C ARG A 60 -5.68 16.07 11.71
N GLU A 61 -5.05 14.91 11.62
CA GLU A 61 -3.61 14.80 11.69
C GLU A 61 -2.95 15.37 10.42
N LYS A 62 -1.94 16.22 10.60
CA LYS A 62 -1.34 16.99 9.50
C LYS A 62 -0.55 16.16 8.48
N ASN A 63 -0.04 14.99 8.86
CA ASN A 63 0.85 14.22 8.00
C ASN A 63 0.14 13.08 7.24
N PHE A 64 -1.15 12.88 7.47
CA PHE A 64 -1.91 11.74 6.95
C PHE A 64 -3.30 12.19 6.49
N PRO A 65 -3.49 12.72 5.28
CA PRO A 65 -2.44 13.06 4.33
C PRO A 65 -1.79 14.42 4.66
N ALA A 66 -0.52 14.54 4.36
CA ALA A 66 0.22 15.79 4.25
C ALA A 66 -0.07 16.48 2.92
N ASP A 67 0.15 17.79 2.90
CA ASP A 67 0.05 18.60 1.68
C ASP A 67 1.33 19.45 1.47
N PRO A 68 2.48 18.81 1.19
CA PRO A 68 3.74 19.52 1.01
C PRO A 68 3.81 20.31 -0.30
N TYR A 69 2.96 19.99 -1.28
CA TYR A 69 3.03 20.54 -2.65
C TYR A 69 1.72 21.22 -3.10
N SER A 70 0.79 21.51 -2.16
CA SER A 70 -0.54 22.04 -2.48
C SER A 70 -1.32 21.15 -3.45
N PHE A 71 -1.08 19.83 -3.43
CA PHE A 71 -1.78 18.87 -4.25
C PHE A 71 -2.82 18.13 -3.42
N PRO A 72 -4.12 18.23 -3.77
CA PRO A 72 -5.18 17.73 -2.91
C PRO A 72 -5.19 16.20 -2.87
N PHE A 73 -5.22 15.66 -1.65
CA PHE A 73 -5.40 14.23 -1.44
C PHE A 73 -6.88 13.87 -1.63
N ASN A 74 -7.24 13.44 -2.83
CA ASN A 74 -8.64 13.20 -3.22
C ASN A 74 -9.10 11.75 -3.04
N GLN A 75 -8.26 10.87 -2.49
CA GLN A 75 -8.62 9.47 -2.29
C GLN A 75 -9.57 9.32 -1.10
N THR A 76 -10.79 8.85 -1.38
CA THR A 76 -11.89 8.75 -0.40
C THR A 76 -12.24 7.31 -0.02
N GLU A 77 -11.69 6.32 -0.72
CA GLU A 77 -11.94 4.91 -0.52
C GLU A 77 -10.64 4.08 -0.43
N ILE A 78 -10.79 2.87 0.10
CA ILE A 78 -9.70 1.90 0.22
C ILE A 78 -9.69 1.07 -1.05
N LYS A 79 -8.62 1.19 -1.83
CA LYS A 79 -8.41 0.41 -3.06
C LYS A 79 -7.25 -0.56 -2.87
N GLU A 80 -7.16 -1.55 -3.74
CA GLU A 80 -5.91 -2.28 -3.91
C GLU A 80 -4.85 -1.32 -4.50
N TYR A 81 -3.59 -1.49 -4.12
CA TYR A 81 -2.48 -0.65 -4.57
C TYR A 81 -1.38 -1.48 -5.21
N GLU A 82 -0.76 -0.93 -6.25
CA GLU A 82 0.51 -1.40 -6.80
C GLU A 82 1.65 -0.46 -6.39
N ILE A 83 2.81 -1.01 -6.05
CA ILE A 83 4.04 -0.22 -5.88
C ILE A 83 4.58 0.07 -7.28
N VAL A 84 4.69 1.35 -7.62
CA VAL A 84 5.12 1.81 -8.96
C VAL A 84 6.51 2.43 -8.96
N GLY A 85 7.07 2.70 -7.79
CA GLY A 85 8.40 3.28 -7.65
C GLY A 85 8.82 3.41 -6.19
N TYR A 86 10.11 3.67 -6.00
CA TYR A 86 10.63 4.11 -4.72
C TYR A 86 11.91 4.93 -4.93
N SER A 87 12.21 5.77 -3.95
CA SER A 87 13.47 6.50 -3.85
C SER A 87 13.95 6.52 -2.40
N ASN A 88 15.24 6.66 -2.20
CA ASN A 88 15.82 6.90 -0.88
C ASN A 88 15.86 8.40 -0.59
N SER A 89 15.60 8.78 0.65
CA SER A 89 15.89 10.14 1.10
C SER A 89 17.41 10.32 1.13
N SER A 90 17.92 11.33 0.42
CA SER A 90 19.33 11.75 0.53
C SER A 90 19.62 12.45 1.85
N VAL A 91 18.59 12.90 2.56
CA VAL A 91 18.68 13.68 3.80
C VAL A 91 18.73 12.79 5.04
N GLU A 92 18.01 11.67 5.04
CA GLU A 92 17.92 10.80 6.21
C GLU A 92 18.07 9.31 5.83
N PRO A 93 19.19 8.66 6.19
CA PRO A 93 19.43 7.25 5.90
C PRO A 93 18.36 6.34 6.51
N GLY A 94 17.76 5.48 5.69
CA GLY A 94 16.71 4.56 6.12
C GLY A 94 15.29 5.12 6.01
N ILE A 95 15.13 6.35 5.52
CA ILE A 95 13.84 6.86 5.04
C ILE A 95 13.73 6.61 3.54
N TYR A 96 12.64 5.98 3.14
CA TYR A 96 12.28 5.71 1.75
C TYR A 96 10.97 6.41 1.40
N GLN A 97 10.90 6.97 0.21
CA GLN A 97 9.65 7.34 -0.43
C GLN A 97 9.19 6.14 -1.26
N ILE A 98 8.02 5.61 -0.94
CA ILE A 98 7.42 4.48 -1.65
C ILE A 98 6.19 5.02 -2.38
N ASP A 99 6.19 4.86 -3.71
CA ASP A 99 5.12 5.36 -4.56
C ASP A 99 4.13 4.26 -4.89
N PHE A 100 2.86 4.54 -4.60
CA PHE A 100 1.74 3.66 -4.84
C PHE A 100 0.79 4.25 -5.88
N ARG A 101 0.19 3.36 -6.67
CA ARG A 101 -0.94 3.66 -7.53
C ARG A 101 -2.11 2.74 -7.20
N PRO A 102 -3.36 3.24 -7.11
CA PRO A 102 -4.51 2.36 -6.99
C PRO A 102 -4.66 1.47 -8.24
N THR A 103 -4.94 0.18 -8.04
CA THR A 103 -5.09 -0.75 -9.17
C THR A 103 -6.30 -0.37 -10.02
N GLY A 104 -6.19 -0.56 -11.34
CA GLY A 104 -7.23 -0.21 -12.30
C GLY A 104 -7.31 1.27 -12.67
N GLU A 105 -6.49 2.15 -12.07
CA GLU A 105 -6.31 3.51 -12.55
C GLU A 105 -5.31 3.57 -13.74
N SER A 106 -5.41 4.63 -14.53
CA SER A 106 -4.52 4.87 -15.68
C SER A 106 -3.05 4.81 -15.26
N ARG A 107 -2.19 4.29 -16.15
CA ARG A 107 -0.73 4.29 -15.97
C ARG A 107 -0.14 5.71 -15.85
N PHE A 108 -0.92 6.71 -16.26
CA PHE A 108 -0.64 8.13 -16.11
C PHE A 108 -1.62 8.71 -15.10
N GLY A 109 -1.10 9.25 -14.00
CA GLY A 109 -1.89 9.79 -12.91
C GLY A 109 -1.07 10.01 -11.64
N PRO A 110 -1.54 10.90 -10.75
CA PRO A 110 -0.88 11.20 -9.49
C PRO A 110 -0.61 9.94 -8.67
N ARG A 111 0.52 9.92 -7.97
CA ARG A 111 0.95 8.80 -7.13
C ARG A 111 0.75 9.14 -5.66
N ILE A 112 0.42 8.13 -4.88
CA ILE A 112 0.40 8.24 -3.43
C ILE A 112 1.80 7.90 -2.93
N THR A 113 2.51 8.89 -2.40
CA THR A 113 3.84 8.68 -1.84
C THR A 113 3.75 8.54 -0.33
N VAL A 114 4.35 7.48 0.18
CA VAL A 114 4.51 7.24 1.62
C VAL A 114 5.97 7.37 1.99
N GLU A 115 6.27 8.26 2.93
CA GLU A 115 7.59 8.30 3.55
C GLU A 115 7.66 7.33 4.71
N MET A 116 8.55 6.36 4.59
CA MET A 116 8.69 5.22 5.49
C MET A 116 10.09 5.16 6.07
N ASN A 117 10.18 5.06 7.38
CA ASN A 117 11.38 4.54 8.02
C ASN A 117 11.36 3.01 7.94
N ILE A 118 12.23 2.43 7.11
CA ILE A 118 12.23 0.98 6.85
C ILE A 118 12.77 0.17 8.02
N LYS A 119 13.59 0.77 8.90
CA LYS A 119 14.12 0.11 10.09
C LYS A 119 13.06 0.01 11.18
N THR A 120 12.31 1.09 11.41
CA THR A 120 11.28 1.13 12.45
C THR A 120 9.91 0.71 11.96
N LYS A 121 9.72 0.51 10.65
CA LYS A 121 8.43 0.16 10.01
C LYS A 121 7.35 1.21 10.29
N LYS A 122 7.72 2.50 10.32
CA LYS A 122 6.81 3.61 10.62
C LYS A 122 6.73 4.59 9.46
N ALA A 123 5.51 4.95 9.09
CA ALA A 123 5.25 6.05 8.18
C ALA A 123 5.41 7.39 8.90
N SER A 124 6.10 8.34 8.27
CA SER A 124 6.23 9.73 8.76
C SER A 124 5.17 10.64 8.14
N ARG A 125 4.85 10.44 6.85
CA ARG A 125 3.81 11.16 6.12
C ARG A 125 3.33 10.41 4.88
N VAL A 126 2.13 10.76 4.43
CA VAL A 126 1.52 10.31 3.16
C VAL A 126 1.07 11.54 2.39
N TYR A 127 1.39 11.64 1.11
CA TYR A 127 0.93 12.75 0.27
C TYR A 127 0.71 12.31 -1.17
N ILE A 128 0.09 13.17 -1.98
CA ILE A 128 0.02 12.96 -3.42
C ILE A 128 1.17 13.69 -4.10
N GLN A 129 1.84 13.01 -5.02
CA GLN A 129 2.79 13.58 -5.94
C GLN A 129 2.20 13.57 -7.36
N ALA A 130 2.28 14.70 -8.05
CA ALA A 130 1.94 14.77 -9.46
C ALA A 130 2.93 13.91 -10.27
N ASP A 131 2.48 13.31 -11.37
CA ASP A 131 3.42 12.74 -12.34
C ASP A 131 4.32 13.87 -12.88
N ALA A 132 5.62 13.59 -12.99
CA ALA A 132 6.61 14.46 -13.61
C ALA A 132 6.57 14.35 -15.14
#